data_AF-A0A8K0P344-F1
#
_entry.id   AF-A0A8K0P344-F1
#
_cell.length_a   1.000
_cell.length_b   1.000
_cell.length_c   1.000
_cell.angle_alpha   90.00
_cell.angle_beta   90.00
_cell.angle_gamma   90.00
#
_symmetry.space_group_name_H-M   'P 1'
#
loop_
_entity.id
_entity.type
_entity.pdbx_description
1 polymer ?
#
loop_
_entity_poly.entity_id
_entity_poly.type
_entity_poly.pdbx_seq_one_letter_code
_entity_poly.pdbx_strand_id
1 'polypeptide(L)'
;MAVRDTRATPVQLEKLLEYMIDHPEFAHGRLLGQQGRRKAMEMWESLTASLNALGSSKPIYKWQKCWNDWKNNVKKKVQKLRANARDGSSGSPCIPISGIEKRLLEWMTPESVEEDTNLPEAGRDAREERRLALEEKRDAREQRRLALEEKRDSRENRLLALAEKRDAREDRRLALEEKMGAREDRIPVVEETRDARVDRKVAVEQGCKRRQETCPEREKDYEQIEEVHMADGLS
;
A
#
# COMPACT_ATOMS: atom_id res chain seq x y z
N MET A 1 -1.00 0.85 10.34
CA MET A 1 -0.98 1.18 11.79
C MET A 1 -1.94 0.25 12.50
N ALA A 2 -1.50 -0.52 13.50
CA ALA A 2 -2.41 -1.36 14.29
C ALA A 2 -3.28 -0.44 15.17
N VAL A 3 -4.59 -0.40 14.91
CA VAL A 3 -5.56 0.32 15.73
C VAL A 3 -5.58 -0.36 17.10
N ARG A 4 -4.85 0.21 18.07
CA ARG A 4 -4.90 -0.25 19.46
C ARG A 4 -6.34 -0.11 19.95
N ASP A 5 -6.85 -1.12 20.67
CA ASP A 5 -8.19 -1.10 21.25
C ASP A 5 -8.22 -0.06 22.40
N THR A 6 -8.38 1.22 22.04
CA THR A 6 -8.44 2.33 23.00
C THR A 6 -9.75 2.24 23.77
N ARG A 7 -9.71 2.40 25.09
CA ARG A 7 -10.94 2.45 25.91
C ARG A 7 -11.83 3.60 25.44
N ALA A 8 -13.15 3.40 25.53
CA ALA A 8 -14.11 4.47 25.25
C ALA A 8 -13.85 5.64 26.21
N THR A 9 -13.78 6.85 25.67
CA THR A 9 -13.61 8.06 26.47
C THR A 9 -14.90 8.38 27.25
N PRO A 10 -14.83 9.14 28.36
CA PRO A 10 -16.03 9.54 29.09
C PRO A 10 -17.07 10.25 28.19
N VAL A 11 -16.63 11.14 27.31
CA VAL A 11 -17.49 11.86 26.35
C VAL A 11 -18.22 10.90 25.40
N GLN A 12 -17.53 9.85 24.94
CA GLN A 12 -18.17 8.80 24.12
C GLN A 12 -19.19 7.98 24.92
N LEU A 13 -18.91 7.68 26.19
CA LEU A 13 -19.87 7.00 27.06
C LEU A 13 -21.10 7.87 27.36
N GLU A 14 -20.93 9.18 27.54
CA GLU A 14 -22.03 10.13 27.68
C GLU A 14 -22.90 10.14 26.44
N LYS A 15 -22.30 10.25 25.25
CA LYS A 15 -23.04 10.24 23.99
C LYS A 15 -23.75 8.91 23.75
N LEU A 16 -23.11 7.80 24.09
CA LEU A 16 -23.69 6.46 24.03
C LEU A 16 -24.93 6.36 24.94
N LEU A 17 -24.81 6.81 26.19
CA LEU A 17 -25.92 6.77 27.14
C LEU A 17 -27.08 7.67 26.73
N GLU A 18 -26.79 8.91 26.32
CA GLU A 18 -27.80 9.86 25.82
C GLU A 18 -28.63 9.23 24.69
N TYR A 19 -27.97 8.65 23.70
CA TYR A 19 -28.66 8.01 22.58
C TYR A 19 -29.52 6.82 23.01
N MET A 20 -29.06 6.02 23.97
CA MET A 20 -29.80 4.87 24.50
C MET A 20 -31.03 5.28 25.31
N ILE A 21 -30.92 6.39 26.04
CA ILE A 21 -32.04 6.99 26.79
C ILE A 21 -33.11 7.49 25.82
N ASP A 22 -32.71 8.19 24.74
CA ASP A 22 -33.62 8.73 23.73
C ASP A 22 -34.33 7.64 22.91
N HIS A 23 -33.74 6.44 22.85
CA HIS A 23 -34.26 5.31 22.05
C HIS A 23 -34.43 4.04 22.91
N PRO A 24 -35.40 4.00 23.83
CA PRO A 24 -35.55 2.88 24.76
C PRO A 24 -35.89 1.55 24.07
N GLU A 25 -36.68 1.56 23.01
CA GLU A 25 -37.01 0.34 22.25
C GLU A 25 -35.78 -0.29 21.58
N PHE A 26 -34.85 0.56 21.12
CA PHE A 26 -33.57 0.16 20.56
C PHE A 26 -32.64 -0.38 21.64
N ALA A 27 -32.47 0.37 22.72
CA ALA A 27 -31.54 0.07 23.80
C ALA A 27 -31.90 -1.22 24.58
N HIS A 28 -33.20 -1.54 24.70
CA HIS A 28 -33.69 -2.78 25.30
C HIS A 28 -33.78 -3.95 24.31
N GLY A 29 -33.44 -3.75 23.03
CA GLY A 29 -33.54 -4.78 22.00
C GLY A 29 -34.97 -5.24 21.73
N ARG A 30 -35.97 -4.38 21.95
CA ARG A 30 -37.40 -4.68 21.76
C ARG A 30 -37.86 -4.54 20.30
N LEU A 31 -36.97 -4.17 19.38
CA LEU A 31 -37.24 -4.08 17.95
C LEU A 31 -37.30 -5.47 17.30
N LEU A 32 -38.50 -6.06 17.30
CA LEU A 32 -38.76 -7.40 16.77
C LEU A 32 -39.02 -7.39 15.25
N GLY A 33 -38.87 -8.56 14.63
CA GLY A 33 -39.12 -8.76 13.20
C GLY A 33 -37.97 -8.32 12.28
N GLN A 34 -38.08 -8.62 10.97
CA GLN A 34 -37.05 -8.29 9.98
C GLN A 34 -36.83 -6.77 9.88
N GLN A 35 -37.91 -6.00 9.84
CA GLN A 35 -37.83 -4.54 9.78
C GLN A 35 -37.28 -3.93 11.08
N GLY A 36 -37.64 -4.48 12.24
CA GLY A 36 -37.08 -4.05 13.53
C GLY A 36 -35.57 -4.28 13.61
N ARG A 37 -35.09 -5.43 13.14
CA ARG A 37 -33.65 -5.73 13.07
C ARG A 37 -32.90 -4.79 12.12
N ARG A 38 -33.47 -4.50 10.94
CA ARG A 38 -32.89 -3.52 10.00
C ARG A 38 -32.81 -2.13 10.64
N LYS A 39 -33.90 -1.67 11.25
CA LYS A 39 -33.93 -0.37 11.95
C LYS A 39 -32.91 -0.33 13.10
N ALA A 40 -32.78 -1.41 13.86
CA ALA A 40 -31.77 -1.52 14.91
C ALA A 40 -30.35 -1.41 14.35
N MET A 41 -30.09 -2.03 13.19
CA MET A 41 -28.79 -1.93 12.51
C MET A 41 -28.50 -0.49 12.06
N GLU A 42 -29.47 0.19 11.45
CA GLU A 42 -29.35 1.60 11.03
C GLU A 42 -29.06 2.53 12.22
N MET A 43 -29.73 2.31 13.36
CA MET A 43 -29.47 3.08 14.59
C MET A 43 -28.06 2.82 15.13
N TRP A 44 -27.60 1.57 15.10
CA TRP A 44 -26.22 1.25 15.47
C TRP A 44 -25.18 1.86 14.53
N GLU A 45 -25.44 1.91 13.23
CA GLU A 45 -24.58 2.57 12.23
C GLU A 45 -24.45 4.06 12.50
N SER A 46 -25.60 4.75 12.67
CA SER A 46 -25.63 6.18 12.97
C SER A 46 -24.93 6.52 14.30
N LEU A 47 -25.17 5.71 15.34
CA LEU A 47 -24.54 5.88 16.64
C LEU A 47 -23.03 5.64 16.56
N THR A 48 -22.61 4.58 15.87
CA THR A 48 -21.19 4.24 15.69
C THR A 48 -20.45 5.35 14.94
N ALA A 49 -21.04 5.91 13.88
CA ALA A 49 -20.46 7.04 13.16
C ALA A 49 -20.25 8.25 14.07
N SER A 50 -21.25 8.56 14.90
CA SER A 50 -21.21 9.67 15.86
C SER A 50 -20.13 9.46 16.94
N LEU A 51 -20.04 8.24 17.51
CA LEU A 51 -19.03 7.89 18.50
C LEU A 51 -17.62 7.87 17.92
N ASN A 52 -17.48 7.44 16.67
CA ASN A 52 -16.20 7.40 15.97
C ASN A 52 -15.69 8.79 15.62
N ALA A 53 -16.59 9.73 15.30
CA ALA A 53 -16.25 11.14 15.11
C ALA A 53 -15.66 11.79 16.39
N LEU A 54 -16.03 11.30 17.57
CA LEU A 54 -15.49 11.75 18.86
C LEU A 54 -14.11 11.16 19.20
N GLY A 55 -13.51 10.36 18.31
CA GLY A 55 -12.08 10.03 18.38
C GLY A 55 -11.71 8.56 18.60
N SER A 56 -12.65 7.60 18.55
CA SER A 56 -12.28 6.17 18.55
C SER A 56 -12.92 5.44 17.39
N SER A 57 -12.12 4.88 16.47
CA SER A 57 -12.66 4.16 15.31
C SER A 57 -12.96 2.71 15.68
N LYS A 58 -14.15 2.45 16.22
CA LYS A 58 -14.60 1.10 16.56
C LYS A 58 -15.76 0.66 15.64
N PRO A 59 -15.82 -0.61 15.24
CA PRO A 59 -16.98 -1.16 14.54
C PRO A 59 -18.17 -1.35 15.49
N ILE A 60 -19.37 -1.48 14.91
CA ILE A 60 -20.66 -1.61 15.63
C ILE A 60 -20.62 -2.66 16.75
N TYR A 61 -20.13 -3.86 16.48
CA TYR A 61 -20.13 -4.95 17.47
C TYR A 61 -19.29 -4.62 18.71
N LYS A 62 -18.22 -3.82 18.57
CA LYS A 62 -17.41 -3.37 19.71
C LYS A 62 -18.19 -2.37 20.57
N TRP A 63 -19.00 -1.51 19.97
CA TRP A 63 -19.88 -0.59 20.70
C TRP A 63 -21.02 -1.33 21.40
N GLN A 64 -21.64 -2.30 20.73
CA GLN A 64 -22.63 -3.19 21.35
C GLN A 64 -22.05 -3.93 22.56
N LYS A 65 -20.83 -4.46 22.42
CA LYS A 65 -20.11 -5.10 23.54
C LYS A 65 -19.80 -4.11 24.65
N CYS A 66 -19.29 -2.93 24.31
CA CYS A 66 -19.02 -1.86 25.27
C CYS A 66 -20.27 -1.50 26.09
N TRP A 67 -21.43 -1.39 25.44
CA TRP A 67 -22.71 -1.13 26.09
C TRP A 67 -23.08 -2.25 27.09
N ASN A 68 -23.01 -3.51 26.67
CA ASN A 68 -23.34 -4.63 27.54
C ASN A 68 -22.38 -4.81 28.71
N ASP A 69 -21.07 -4.70 28.46
CA ASP A 69 -20.05 -4.73 29.50
C ASP A 69 -20.27 -3.59 30.50
N TRP A 70 -20.63 -2.40 30.03
CA TRP A 70 -20.86 -1.24 30.90
C TRP A 70 -22.08 -1.45 31.81
N LYS A 71 -23.23 -1.90 31.26
CA LYS A 71 -24.41 -2.29 32.04
C LYS A 71 -24.06 -3.32 33.13
N ASN A 72 -23.34 -4.38 32.76
CA ASN A 72 -22.96 -5.46 33.66
C ASN A 72 -21.98 -5.00 34.75
N ASN A 73 -21.03 -4.13 34.39
CA ASN A 73 -20.05 -3.59 35.34
C ASN A 73 -20.72 -2.66 36.34
N VAL A 74 -21.67 -1.82 35.92
CA VAL A 74 -22.46 -0.97 36.84
C VAL A 74 -23.31 -1.83 37.78
N LYS A 75 -24.03 -2.84 37.28
CA LYS A 75 -24.78 -3.82 38.11
C LYS A 75 -23.85 -4.46 39.17
N LYS A 76 -22.69 -4.96 38.78
CA LYS A 76 -21.69 -5.57 39.69
C LYS A 76 -21.13 -4.57 40.70
N LYS A 77 -20.87 -3.33 40.30
CA LYS A 77 -20.36 -2.26 41.17
C LYS A 77 -21.37 -1.93 42.26
N VAL A 78 -22.65 -1.78 41.91
CA VAL A 78 -23.74 -1.56 42.87
C VAL A 78 -23.87 -2.72 43.86
N GLN A 79 -23.84 -3.96 43.38
CA GLN A 79 -23.91 -5.15 44.26
C GLN A 79 -22.76 -5.18 45.27
N LYS A 80 -21.53 -4.89 44.84
CA LYS A 80 -20.37 -4.81 45.74
C LYS A 80 -20.53 -3.70 46.79
N LEU A 81 -21.02 -2.53 46.41
CA LEU A 81 -21.28 -1.44 47.36
C LEU A 81 -22.34 -1.83 48.40
N ARG A 82 -23.43 -2.49 47.96
CA ARG A 82 -24.48 -3.00 48.86
C ARG A 82 -23.95 -4.08 49.83
N ALA A 83 -23.08 -4.97 49.37
CA ALA A 83 -22.45 -5.98 50.21
C ALA A 83 -21.50 -5.35 51.25
N ASN A 84 -20.65 -4.42 50.83
CA ASN A 84 -19.73 -3.71 51.74
C ASN A 84 -20.48 -2.91 52.81
N ALA A 85 -21.63 -2.32 52.47
CA ALA A 85 -22.49 -1.61 53.43
C ALA A 85 -23.16 -2.54 54.46
N ARG A 86 -23.41 -3.81 54.10
CA ARG A 86 -24.00 -4.82 55.01
C ARG A 86 -22.96 -5.42 55.95
N ASP A 87 -21.76 -5.68 55.46
CA ASP A 87 -20.73 -6.44 56.20
C ASP A 87 -19.86 -5.54 57.09
N GLY A 88 -20.09 -4.22 57.11
CA GLY A 88 -19.35 -3.26 57.94
C GLY A 88 -17.83 -3.20 57.66
N SER A 89 -17.38 -3.77 56.54
CA SER A 89 -15.96 -3.89 56.20
C SER A 89 -15.42 -2.54 55.72
N SER A 90 -14.76 -1.81 56.62
CA SER A 90 -14.17 -0.48 56.34
C SER A 90 -12.88 -0.52 55.52
N GLY A 91 -12.40 -1.71 55.11
CA GLY A 91 -11.07 -1.88 54.53
C GLY A 91 -10.97 -1.84 53.00
N SER A 92 -12.09 -1.91 52.26
CA SER A 92 -12.05 -1.90 50.78
C SER A 92 -12.30 -0.51 50.21
N PRO A 93 -11.41 0.03 49.34
CA PRO A 93 -11.66 1.28 48.62
C PRO A 93 -12.93 1.14 47.76
N CYS A 94 -14.05 1.63 48.25
CA CYS A 94 -15.25 1.79 47.44
C CYS A 94 -14.99 2.89 46.42
N ILE A 95 -14.76 2.51 45.16
CA ILE A 95 -14.80 3.47 44.07
C ILE A 95 -16.26 3.93 43.94
N PRO A 96 -16.57 5.22 44.20
CA PRO A 96 -17.94 5.71 44.12
C PRO A 96 -18.50 5.56 42.70
N ILE A 97 -19.82 5.37 42.60
CA ILE A 97 -20.53 5.34 41.32
C ILE A 97 -20.47 6.75 40.72
N SER A 98 -19.92 6.85 39.50
CA SER A 98 -19.85 8.12 38.77
C SER A 98 -21.25 8.63 38.41
N GLY A 99 -21.42 9.93 38.22
CA GLY A 99 -22.73 10.53 37.87
C GLY A 99 -23.35 9.88 36.63
N ILE A 100 -22.54 9.58 35.61
CA ILE A 100 -22.99 8.88 34.40
C ILE A 100 -23.44 7.43 34.67
N GLU A 101 -22.77 6.73 35.58
CA GLU A 101 -23.11 5.36 35.96
C GLU A 101 -24.42 5.33 36.78
N LYS A 102 -24.68 6.36 37.60
CA LYS A 102 -25.97 6.51 38.30
C LYS A 102 -27.11 6.72 37.31
N ARG A 103 -26.90 7.60 36.33
CA ARG A 103 -27.90 7.88 35.28
C ARG A 103 -28.19 6.64 34.43
N LEU A 104 -27.18 5.83 34.13
CA LEU A 104 -27.36 4.51 33.51
C LEU A 104 -28.17 3.57 34.41
N LEU A 105 -27.87 3.53 35.72
CA LEU A 105 -28.59 2.68 36.67
C LEU A 105 -30.07 3.07 36.78
N GLU A 106 -30.37 4.36 36.90
CA GLU A 106 -31.75 4.89 36.92
C GLU A 106 -32.51 4.51 35.65
N TRP A 107 -31.85 4.56 34.50
CA TRP A 107 -32.45 4.16 33.23
C TRP A 107 -32.68 2.64 33.13
N MET A 108 -31.73 1.82 33.62
CA MET A 108 -31.84 0.36 33.59
C MET A 108 -32.85 -0.19 34.59
N THR A 109 -32.98 0.45 35.74
CA THR A 109 -33.86 0.05 36.84
C THR A 109 -34.61 1.29 37.35
N PRO A 110 -35.69 1.72 36.68
CA PRO A 110 -36.58 2.71 37.25
C PRO A 110 -37.13 2.16 38.57
N GLU A 111 -37.02 2.95 39.64
CA GLU A 111 -37.18 2.59 41.06
C GLU A 111 -38.60 2.15 41.48
N SER A 112 -39.45 1.64 40.57
CA SER A 112 -40.88 1.45 40.84
C SER A 112 -41.58 0.26 40.16
N VAL A 113 -40.90 -0.79 39.72
CA VAL A 113 -41.61 -2.03 39.30
C VAL A 113 -40.83 -3.28 39.71
N GLU A 114 -40.93 -3.67 40.97
CA GLU A 114 -40.93 -5.09 41.33
C GLU A 114 -42.39 -5.54 41.44
N GLU A 115 -42.88 -6.27 40.43
CA GLU A 115 -43.63 -7.54 40.54
C GLU A 115 -44.06 -7.94 39.11
N ASP A 116 -43.71 -9.15 38.67
CA ASP A 116 -44.27 -9.85 37.48
C ASP A 116 -43.89 -9.45 36.03
N THR A 117 -42.62 -9.16 35.73
CA THR A 117 -42.06 -9.54 34.40
C THR A 117 -40.73 -10.27 34.51
N ASN A 118 -40.78 -11.47 35.10
CA ASN A 118 -39.65 -12.42 35.12
C ASN A 118 -39.52 -13.13 33.75
N LEU A 119 -39.20 -12.37 32.71
CA LEU A 119 -38.66 -12.94 31.46
C LEU A 119 -37.14 -12.83 31.56
N PRO A 120 -36.36 -13.94 31.50
CA PRO A 120 -34.98 -13.96 31.93
C PRO A 120 -34.14 -13.00 31.08
N GLU A 121 -33.91 -11.80 31.61
CA GLU A 121 -33.06 -10.77 31.03
C GLU A 121 -31.64 -11.34 30.83
N ALA A 122 -31.19 -12.17 31.76
CA ALA A 122 -29.99 -12.99 31.67
C ALA A 122 -29.92 -13.88 30.40
N GLY A 123 -31.07 -14.38 29.93
CA GLY A 123 -31.16 -15.18 28.70
C GLY A 123 -31.16 -14.34 27.42
N ARG A 124 -31.46 -13.04 27.49
CA ARG A 124 -31.31 -12.08 26.38
C ARG A 124 -29.86 -11.59 26.31
N ASP A 125 -29.27 -11.25 27.44
CA ASP A 125 -27.87 -10.84 27.55
C ASP A 125 -26.93 -11.95 27.04
N ALA A 126 -27.12 -13.20 27.46
CA ALA A 126 -26.29 -14.33 26.99
C ALA A 126 -26.43 -14.61 25.47
N ARG A 127 -27.63 -14.43 24.90
CA ARG A 127 -27.84 -14.56 23.45
C ARG A 127 -27.15 -13.45 22.67
N GLU A 128 -27.18 -12.24 23.21
CA GLU A 128 -26.50 -11.10 22.64
C GLU A 128 -24.99 -11.23 22.72
N GLU A 129 -24.44 -11.67 23.86
CA GLU A 129 -23.01 -12.00 24.00
C GLU A 129 -22.56 -13.03 22.96
N ARG A 130 -23.34 -14.10 22.75
CA ARG A 130 -23.07 -15.10 21.71
C ARG A 130 -23.08 -14.50 20.30
N ARG A 131 -24.02 -13.58 20.03
CA ARG A 131 -24.10 -12.87 18.74
C ARG A 131 -22.85 -12.01 18.50
N LEU A 132 -22.45 -11.23 19.50
CA LEU A 132 -21.26 -10.37 19.44
C LEU A 132 -19.98 -11.19 19.27
N ALA A 133 -19.86 -12.31 19.96
CA ALA A 133 -18.71 -13.21 19.82
C ALA A 133 -18.60 -13.82 18.42
N LEU A 134 -19.73 -14.09 17.74
CA LEU A 134 -19.73 -14.57 16.36
C LEU A 134 -19.33 -13.47 15.38
N GLU A 135 -19.77 -12.23 15.62
CA GLU A 135 -19.41 -11.09 14.79
C GLU A 135 -17.91 -10.74 14.91
N GLU A 136 -17.36 -10.77 16.12
CA GLU A 136 -15.92 -10.63 16.36
C GLU A 136 -15.09 -11.68 15.59
N LYS A 137 -15.57 -12.93 15.56
CA LYS A 137 -14.93 -14.00 14.78
C LYS A 137 -15.03 -13.76 13.27
N ARG A 138 -16.15 -13.21 12.78
CA ARG A 138 -16.32 -12.87 11.36
C ARG A 138 -15.34 -11.77 10.95
N ASP A 139 -15.25 -10.72 11.74
CA ASP A 139 -14.38 -9.57 11.45
C ASP A 139 -12.89 -9.96 11.52
N ALA A 140 -12.51 -10.84 12.46
CA ALA A 140 -11.16 -11.40 12.51
C ALA A 140 -10.81 -12.22 11.25
N ARG A 141 -11.78 -13.01 10.74
CA ARG A 141 -11.60 -13.76 9.48
C ARG A 141 -11.47 -12.81 8.29
N GLU A 142 -12.23 -11.72 8.27
CA GLU A 142 -12.18 -10.71 7.24
C GLU A 142 -10.85 -9.94 7.23
N GLN A 143 -10.34 -9.52 8.40
CA GLN A 143 -9.02 -8.90 8.51
C GLN A 143 -7.92 -9.83 7.98
N ARG A 144 -8.00 -11.13 8.30
CA ARG A 144 -7.06 -12.12 7.75
C ARG A 144 -7.17 -12.25 6.23
N ARG A 145 -8.39 -12.20 5.67
CA ARG A 145 -8.62 -12.22 4.22
C ARG A 145 -7.98 -11.01 3.54
N LEU A 146 -8.24 -9.80 4.05
CA LEU A 146 -7.66 -8.56 3.51
C LEU A 146 -6.14 -8.56 3.57
N ALA A 147 -5.54 -9.02 4.68
CA ALA A 147 -4.09 -9.13 4.81
C ALA A 147 -3.46 -10.14 3.84
N LEU A 148 -4.19 -11.19 3.43
CA LEU A 148 -3.72 -12.12 2.40
C LEU A 148 -3.82 -11.49 1.00
N GLU A 149 -4.86 -10.71 0.74
CA GLU A 149 -5.05 -9.98 -0.51
C GLU A 149 -3.91 -8.97 -0.72
N GLU A 150 -3.58 -8.16 0.29
CA GLU A 150 -2.48 -7.20 0.24
C GLU A 150 -1.12 -7.88 -0.08
N LYS A 151 -0.89 -9.07 0.48
CA LYS A 151 0.30 -9.88 0.16
C LYS A 151 0.28 -10.39 -1.28
N ARG A 152 -0.90 -10.74 -1.81
CA ARG A 152 -1.06 -11.17 -3.20
C ARG A 152 -0.74 -10.01 -4.15
N ASP A 153 -1.31 -8.84 -3.90
CA ASP A 153 -1.08 -7.64 -4.71
C ASP A 153 0.39 -7.20 -4.66
N SER A 154 1.02 -7.27 -3.47
CA SER A 154 2.45 -7.03 -3.32
C SER A 154 3.31 -8.01 -4.13
N ARG A 155 2.93 -9.29 -4.17
CA ARG A 155 3.61 -10.30 -4.98
C ARG A 155 3.41 -10.04 -6.47
N GLU A 156 2.21 -9.66 -6.88
CA GLU A 156 1.88 -9.33 -8.27
C GLU A 156 2.66 -8.11 -8.76
N ASN A 157 2.69 -7.03 -7.99
CA ASN A 157 3.50 -5.85 -8.28
C ASN A 157 4.99 -6.19 -8.44
N ARG A 158 5.51 -7.09 -7.59
CA ARG A 158 6.90 -7.56 -7.72
C ARG A 158 7.11 -8.34 -9.02
N LEU A 159 6.15 -9.18 -9.43
CA LEU A 159 6.24 -9.93 -10.68
C LEU A 159 6.18 -9.00 -11.90
N LEU A 160 5.31 -7.99 -11.87
CA LEU A 160 5.23 -6.95 -12.91
C LEU A 160 6.57 -6.21 -13.05
N ALA A 161 7.17 -5.77 -11.94
CA ALA A 161 8.49 -5.12 -11.96
C ALA A 161 9.61 -6.03 -12.47
N LEU A 162 9.51 -7.35 -12.27
CA LEU A 162 10.46 -8.31 -12.85
C LEU A 162 10.24 -8.50 -14.35
N ALA A 163 8.98 -8.51 -14.82
CA ALA A 163 8.65 -8.58 -16.23
C ALA A 163 9.16 -7.34 -16.98
N GLU A 164 8.93 -6.14 -16.44
CA GLU A 164 9.45 -4.89 -17.01
C GLU A 164 10.98 -4.91 -17.14
N LYS A 165 11.69 -5.40 -16.12
CA LYS A 165 13.15 -5.58 -16.17
C LYS A 165 13.59 -6.60 -17.22
N ARG A 166 12.79 -7.64 -17.48
CA ARG A 166 13.08 -8.63 -18.53
C ARG A 166 12.91 -7.97 -19.89
N ASP A 167 11.82 -7.25 -20.10
CA ASP A 167 11.51 -6.61 -21.37
C ASP A 167 12.59 -5.54 -21.70
N ALA A 168 13.01 -4.73 -20.72
CA ALA A 168 14.13 -3.79 -20.90
C ALA A 168 15.48 -4.47 -21.25
N ARG A 169 15.74 -5.69 -20.73
CA ARG A 169 16.93 -6.47 -21.10
C ARG A 169 16.82 -7.01 -22.53
N GLU A 170 15.62 -7.36 -22.95
CA GLU A 170 15.32 -7.82 -24.30
C GLU A 170 15.48 -6.69 -25.33
N ASP A 171 14.95 -5.50 -25.05
CA ASP A 171 15.17 -4.31 -25.88
C ASP A 171 16.66 -4.00 -26.04
N ARG A 172 17.42 -4.08 -24.93
CA ARG A 172 18.87 -3.88 -24.97
C ARG A 172 19.58 -4.94 -25.83
N ARG A 173 19.11 -6.19 -25.80
CA ARG A 173 19.67 -7.28 -26.61
C ARG A 173 19.42 -7.01 -28.10
N LEU A 174 18.18 -6.68 -28.46
CA LEU A 174 17.80 -6.36 -29.84
C LEU A 174 18.60 -5.17 -30.37
N ALA A 175 18.77 -4.11 -29.58
CA ALA A 175 19.58 -2.95 -29.98
C ALA A 175 21.08 -3.29 -30.17
N LEU A 176 21.61 -4.27 -29.45
CA LEU A 176 22.99 -4.75 -29.65
C LEU A 176 23.11 -5.59 -30.92
N GLU A 177 22.10 -6.42 -31.21
CA GLU A 177 22.02 -7.23 -32.43
C GLU A 177 21.93 -6.36 -33.68
N GLU A 178 21.11 -5.31 -33.66
CA GLU A 178 21.04 -4.30 -34.73
C GLU A 178 22.41 -3.63 -34.97
N LYS A 179 23.10 -3.23 -33.89
CA LYS A 179 24.44 -2.64 -33.99
C LYS A 179 25.48 -3.61 -34.52
N MET A 180 25.35 -4.90 -34.21
CA MET A 180 26.22 -5.94 -34.75
C MET A 180 25.98 -6.10 -36.26
N GLY A 181 24.72 -6.22 -36.69
CA GLY A 181 24.39 -6.27 -38.12
C GLY A 181 24.90 -5.06 -38.89
N ALA A 182 24.69 -3.85 -38.36
CA ALA A 182 25.21 -2.62 -38.96
C ALA A 182 26.75 -2.50 -38.96
N ARG A 183 27.46 -3.30 -38.16
CA ARG A 183 28.92 -3.44 -38.23
C ARG A 183 29.32 -4.47 -39.27
N GLU A 184 28.66 -5.61 -39.29
CA GLU A 184 28.85 -6.67 -40.29
C GLU A 184 28.68 -6.11 -41.71
N ASP A 185 27.63 -5.32 -41.95
CA ASP A 185 27.40 -4.65 -43.24
C ASP A 185 28.50 -3.64 -43.63
N ARG A 186 29.21 -3.06 -42.66
CA ARG A 186 30.31 -2.11 -42.92
C ARG A 186 31.64 -2.78 -43.23
N ILE A 187 31.87 -4.01 -42.74
CA ILE A 187 33.12 -4.75 -42.97
C ILE A 187 33.46 -4.80 -44.47
N PRO A 188 32.59 -5.27 -45.39
CA PRO A 188 32.94 -5.37 -46.79
C PRO A 188 33.26 -4.01 -47.43
N VAL A 189 32.56 -2.94 -47.04
CA VAL A 189 32.83 -1.58 -47.53
C VAL A 189 34.22 -1.09 -47.08
N VAL A 190 34.60 -1.38 -45.83
CA VAL A 190 35.93 -1.03 -45.31
C VAL A 190 37.02 -1.86 -46.01
N GLU A 191 36.76 -3.12 -46.30
CA GLU A 191 37.69 -3.98 -47.06
C GLU A 191 37.85 -3.49 -48.51
N GLU A 192 36.76 -3.19 -49.20
CA GLU A 192 36.79 -2.66 -50.57
C GLU A 192 37.56 -1.33 -50.65
N THR A 193 37.33 -0.42 -49.70
CA THR A 193 38.09 0.85 -49.65
C THR A 193 39.56 0.65 -49.31
N ARG A 194 39.91 -0.37 -48.53
CA ARG A 194 41.31 -0.75 -48.25
C ARG A 194 41.99 -1.27 -49.50
N ASP A 195 41.33 -2.16 -50.23
CA ASP A 195 41.84 -2.76 -51.47
C ASP A 195 42.06 -1.68 -52.53
N ALA A 196 41.07 -0.79 -52.74
CA ALA A 196 41.19 0.35 -53.65
C ALA A 196 42.37 1.28 -53.30
N ARG A 197 42.69 1.45 -52.01
CA ARG A 197 43.84 2.24 -51.56
C ARG A 197 45.17 1.54 -51.84
N VAL A 198 45.22 0.21 -51.72
CA VAL A 198 46.39 -0.59 -52.08
C VAL A 198 46.64 -0.49 -53.59
N ASP A 199 45.61 -0.68 -54.41
CA ASP A 199 45.70 -0.55 -55.87
C ASP A 199 46.22 0.83 -56.28
N ARG A 200 45.70 1.89 -55.64
CA ARG A 200 46.18 3.27 -55.88
C ARG A 200 47.66 3.42 -55.55
N LYS A 201 48.14 2.86 -54.44
CA LYS A 201 49.57 2.89 -54.08
C LYS A 201 50.43 2.18 -55.13
N VAL A 202 50.01 0.99 -55.55
CA VAL A 202 50.69 0.22 -56.60
C VAL A 202 50.75 1.01 -57.90
N ALA A 203 49.64 1.63 -58.32
CA ALA A 203 49.60 2.45 -59.53
C ALA A 203 50.54 3.67 -59.46
N VAL A 204 50.63 4.33 -58.29
CA VAL A 204 51.55 5.46 -58.06
C VAL A 204 53.01 4.99 -58.13
N GLU A 205 53.36 3.88 -57.50
CA GLU A 205 54.70 3.31 -57.56
C GLU A 205 55.10 2.93 -58.99
N GLN A 206 54.22 2.25 -59.72
CA GLN A 206 54.43 1.92 -61.14
C GLN A 206 54.55 3.19 -62.01
N GLY A 207 53.79 4.24 -61.71
CA GLY A 207 53.92 5.55 -62.37
C GLY A 207 55.23 6.27 -62.06
N CYS A 208 55.76 6.14 -60.84
CA CYS A 208 57.05 6.71 -60.46
C CYS A 208 58.21 6.00 -61.17
N LYS A 209 58.19 4.66 -61.21
CA LYS A 209 59.16 3.83 -61.95
C LYS A 209 59.20 4.19 -63.44
N ARG A 210 58.04 4.25 -64.11
CA ARG A 210 57.95 4.69 -65.51
C ARG A 210 58.52 6.10 -65.74
N ARG A 211 58.27 7.04 -64.83
CA ARG A 211 58.84 8.40 -64.94
C ARG A 211 60.35 8.46 -64.78
N GLN A 212 60.92 7.62 -63.91
CA GLN A 212 62.38 7.49 -63.76
C GLN A 212 63.02 6.88 -65.01
N GLU A 213 62.35 5.89 -65.63
CA GLU A 213 62.78 5.28 -66.91
C GLU A 213 62.73 6.28 -68.08
N THR A 214 61.79 7.24 -68.07
CA THR A 214 61.71 8.31 -69.09
C THR A 214 62.61 9.52 -68.81
N CYS A 215 63.41 9.50 -67.73
CA CYS A 215 64.26 10.63 -67.32
C CYS A 215 65.79 10.42 -67.46
N PRO A 216 66.33 9.85 -68.56
CA PRO A 216 67.74 10.00 -68.93
C PRO A 216 67.96 10.89 -70.16
N GLU A 217 67.06 11.84 -70.45
CA GLU A 217 67.21 12.78 -71.60
C GLU A 217 67.39 14.26 -71.21
N ARG A 218 67.13 14.69 -69.97
CA ARG A 218 67.38 16.08 -69.55
C ARG A 218 68.83 16.42 -69.21
N GLU A 219 69.71 15.42 -69.11
CA GLU A 219 71.15 15.64 -68.86
C GLU A 219 71.95 15.70 -70.16
N LYS A 220 71.37 15.23 -71.29
CA LYS A 220 72.00 15.32 -72.62
C LYS A 220 71.76 16.67 -73.31
N ASP A 221 70.69 17.37 -72.96
CA ASP A 221 70.41 18.70 -73.51
C ASP A 221 71.39 19.77 -72.99
N TYR A 222 72.02 19.58 -71.82
CA TYR A 222 73.03 20.52 -71.31
C TYR A 222 74.43 20.28 -71.88
N GLU A 223 74.79 19.04 -72.21
CA GLU A 223 76.06 18.73 -72.89
C GLU A 223 76.03 19.09 -74.38
N GLN A 224 74.85 19.07 -75.03
CA GLN A 224 74.71 19.52 -76.42
C GLN A 224 74.74 21.05 -76.58
N ILE A 225 74.53 21.84 -75.50
CA ILE A 225 74.57 23.32 -75.56
C ILE A 225 76.00 23.84 -75.33
N GLU A 226 76.86 23.15 -74.56
CA GLU A 226 78.27 23.54 -74.43
C GLU A 226 79.13 23.17 -75.64
N GLU A 227 78.79 22.11 -76.39
CA GLU A 227 79.57 21.71 -77.58
C GLU A 227 79.32 22.62 -78.80
N VAL A 228 78.15 23.27 -78.89
CA VAL A 228 77.84 24.21 -79.99
C VAL A 228 78.42 25.61 -79.73
N HIS A 229 78.72 25.98 -78.47
CA HIS A 229 79.37 27.25 -78.16
C HIS A 229 80.91 27.22 -78.23
N MET A 230 81.53 26.03 -78.32
CA MET A 230 82.99 25.87 -78.44
C MET A 230 83.49 25.68 -79.89
N ALA A 231 82.59 25.50 -80.87
CA ALA A 231 82.96 25.27 -82.28
C ALA A 231 82.93 26.54 -83.18
N ASP A 232 82.30 27.64 -82.75
CA ASP A 232 82.14 28.88 -83.54
C ASP A 232 82.97 30.08 -82.99
N GLY A 233 84.10 29.83 -82.33
CA GLY A 233 84.90 30.91 -81.75
C GLY A 233 86.34 30.57 -81.44
N LEU A 234 87.19 30.47 -82.49
CA LEU A 234 88.41 31.28 -82.68
C LEU A 234 89.33 30.65 -83.73
N SER A 235 89.82 31.53 -84.60
CA SER A 235 90.82 31.36 -85.65
C SER A 235 92.14 30.72 -85.21
#